data_AF-A0A093TDU5-F1
#
_entry.id   AF-A0A093TDU5-F1
#
_cell.length_a   1.000
_cell.length_b   1.000
_cell.length_c   1.000
_cell.angle_alpha   90.00
_cell.angle_beta   90.00
_cell.angle_gamma   90.00
#
_symmetry.space_group_name_H-M   'P 1'
#
loop_
_entity.id
_entity.type
_entity.pdbx_description
1 polymer ?
#
loop_
_entity_poly.entity_id
_entity_poly.type
_entity_poly.pdbx_seq_one_letter_code
_entity_poly.pdbx_strand_id
1 'polypeptide(L)'
;MVAKGTTDYKAGFEYAFDQLQNSNITRANCNKMIMMFTDGGEDRVQDVFEKYNWPNKTVRVFTFSVGQHNYDVTPLQWMACANKGYYFEIPSIGAIRINTQEYLDVLGRPMVLAG
;
A
#
# COMPACT_ATOMS: atom_id res chain seq x y z
N MET A 1 -19.60 11.54 1.38
CA MET A 1 -18.29 11.82 0.75
C MET A 1 -18.51 11.73 -0.74
N VAL A 2 -18.21 12.78 -1.50
CA VAL A 2 -18.41 12.78 -2.95
C VAL A 2 -17.04 12.61 -3.59
N ALA A 3 -16.81 11.47 -4.25
CA ALA A 3 -15.63 11.30 -5.09
C ALA A 3 -15.78 12.23 -6.31
N LYS A 4 -14.82 13.14 -6.50
CA LYS A 4 -14.80 14.09 -7.60
C LYS A 4 -13.35 14.42 -7.95
N GLY A 5 -12.97 14.25 -9.21
CA GLY A 5 -11.60 14.52 -9.69
C GLY A 5 -11.02 13.35 -10.47
N THR A 6 -9.78 13.52 -10.92
CA THR A 6 -8.99 12.50 -11.61
C THR A 6 -8.05 11.84 -10.61
N THR A 7 -7.83 10.53 -10.77
CA THR A 7 -6.91 9.77 -9.93
C THR A 7 -5.46 10.15 -10.25
N ASP A 8 -4.70 10.57 -9.24
CA ASP A 8 -3.27 10.83 -9.34
C ASP A 8 -2.54 10.06 -8.23
N TYR A 9 -2.04 8.88 -8.59
CA TYR A 9 -1.29 8.04 -7.64
C TYR A 9 0.07 8.63 -7.31
N LYS A 10 0.69 9.38 -8.22
CA LYS A 10 2.00 9.98 -8.01
C LYS A 10 1.96 10.97 -6.87
N ALA A 11 1.06 11.95 -6.95
CA ALA A 11 0.89 12.94 -5.90
C ALA A 11 0.50 12.28 -4.55
N GLY A 12 -0.35 11.24 -4.60
CA GLY A 12 -0.76 10.49 -3.40
C GLY A 12 0.41 9.79 -2.70
N PHE A 13 1.26 9.08 -3.45
CA PHE A 13 2.41 8.38 -2.87
C PHE A 13 3.52 9.34 -2.43
N GLU A 14 3.80 10.41 -3.19
CA GLU A 14 4.75 11.44 -2.76
C GLU A 14 4.34 12.04 -1.41
N TYR A 15 3.07 12.42 -1.28
CA TYR A 15 2.53 12.91 -0.02
C TYR A 15 2.67 11.88 1.11
N ALA A 16 2.34 10.61 0.86
CA ALA A 16 2.44 9.54 1.86
C ALA A 16 3.89 9.32 2.33
N PHE A 17 4.86 9.37 1.43
CA PHE A 17 6.28 9.25 1.79
C PHE A 17 6.77 10.45 2.61
N ASP A 18 6.38 11.68 2.23
CA ASP A 18 6.72 12.88 2.99
C ASP A 18 6.17 12.80 4.43
N GLN A 19 4.94 12.31 4.61
CA GLN A 19 4.37 12.05 5.95
C GLN A 19 5.16 11.00 6.73
N LEU A 20 5.73 10.00 6.07
CA LEU A 20 6.56 8.98 6.74
C LEU A 20 7.97 9.48 7.09
N GLN A 21 8.45 10.53 6.43
CA GLN A 21 9.77 11.12 6.66
C GLN A 21 9.76 12.22 7.72
N ASN A 22 8.60 12.79 8.05
CA ASN A 22 8.50 13.84 9.06
C ASN A 22 9.01 13.37 10.44
N SER A 23 10.17 13.87 10.85
CA SER A 23 10.88 13.51 12.09
C SER A 23 10.53 14.39 13.28
N ASN A 24 9.74 15.45 13.08
CA ASN A 24 9.46 16.45 14.13
C ASN A 24 8.32 16.04 15.09
N ILE A 25 7.84 14.80 14.97
CA ILE A 25 6.77 14.23 15.79
C ILE A 25 7.24 12.92 16.42
N THR A 26 6.70 12.57 17.59
CA THR A 26 6.96 11.26 18.21
C THR A 26 6.38 10.15 17.33
N ARG A 27 7.19 9.15 16.97
CA ARG A 27 6.77 8.01 16.12
C ARG A 27 7.20 6.68 16.72
N ALA A 28 6.51 5.62 16.31
CA ALA A 28 6.86 4.25 16.72
C ALA A 28 8.23 3.79 16.19
N ASN A 29 8.72 4.35 15.07
CA ASN A 29 10.03 4.04 14.48
C ASN A 29 10.32 2.54 14.26
N CYS A 30 9.28 1.74 14.02
CA CYS A 30 9.37 0.31 13.73
C CYS A 30 8.95 0.07 12.26
N ASN A 31 8.03 -0.87 12.02
CA ASN A 31 7.50 -1.17 10.69
C ASN A 31 6.81 0.06 10.07
N LYS A 32 7.39 0.59 8.99
CA LYS A 32 6.78 1.66 8.18
C LYS A 32 5.99 1.04 7.04
N MET A 33 4.76 1.49 6.85
CA MET A 33 3.91 0.98 5.79
C MET A 33 2.92 2.01 5.26
N ILE A 34 2.53 1.83 4.00
CA ILE A 34 1.49 2.58 3.30
C ILE A 34 0.45 1.57 2.84
N MET A 35 -0.83 1.85 3.10
CA MET A 35 -1.96 1.07 2.59
C MET A 35 -2.76 1.95 1.62
N MET A 36 -2.95 1.48 0.39
CA MET A 36 -3.74 2.17 -0.62
C MET A 36 -5.02 1.38 -0.93
N PHE A 37 -6.16 2.06 -0.90
CA PHE A 37 -7.47 1.50 -1.26
C PHE A 37 -7.96 2.17 -2.54
N THR A 38 -8.27 1.38 -3.57
CA THR A 38 -8.73 1.86 -4.88
C THR A 38 -9.50 0.74 -5.58
N ASP A 39 -10.35 1.08 -6.53
CA ASP A 39 -11.03 0.16 -7.43
C ASP A 39 -10.18 -0.22 -8.66
N GLY A 40 -8.90 0.14 -8.71
CA GLY A 40 -8.03 -0.15 -9.86
C GLY A 40 -7.39 1.11 -10.43
N GLY A 41 -6.42 0.93 -11.33
CA GLY A 41 -5.74 2.03 -12.00
C GLY A 41 -4.60 1.57 -12.89
N GLU A 42 -4.21 2.41 -13.83
CA GLU A 42 -3.28 2.04 -14.90
C GLU A 42 -1.81 2.33 -14.56
N ASP A 43 -1.55 3.25 -13.62
CA ASP A 43 -0.20 3.70 -13.29
C ASP A 43 0.44 2.88 -12.16
N ARG A 44 1.71 2.53 -12.36
CA ARG A 44 2.56 1.80 -11.41
C ARG A 44 3.38 2.74 -10.52
N VAL A 45 3.49 4.02 -10.88
CA VAL A 45 4.20 5.05 -10.12
C VAL A 45 5.62 4.64 -9.73
N GLN A 46 6.31 3.96 -10.64
CA GLN A 46 7.61 3.34 -10.40
C GLN A 46 8.66 4.38 -10.00
N ASP A 47 8.63 5.55 -10.63
CA ASP A 47 9.54 6.67 -10.38
C ASP A 47 9.50 7.16 -8.92
N VAL A 48 8.32 7.19 -8.30
CA VAL A 48 8.18 7.54 -6.88
C VAL A 48 8.79 6.47 -5.98
N PHE A 49 8.55 5.18 -6.27
CA PHE A 49 9.15 4.11 -5.46
C PHE A 49 10.67 4.06 -5.60
N GLU A 50 11.19 4.33 -6.79
CA GLU A 50 12.62 4.45 -7.05
C GLU A 50 13.25 5.59 -6.25
N LYS A 51 12.60 6.76 -6.23
CA LYS A 51 13.06 7.94 -5.51
C LYS A 51 13.02 7.78 -3.98
N TYR A 52 11.93 7.21 -3.44
CA TYR A 52 11.66 7.28 -2.00
C TYR A 52 11.95 5.99 -1.22
N ASN A 53 11.90 4.82 -1.86
CA ASN A 53 11.94 3.54 -1.14
C ASN A 53 13.03 2.58 -1.63
N TRP A 54 13.49 2.69 -2.87
CA TRP A 54 14.50 1.78 -3.42
C TRP A 54 15.93 2.29 -3.21
N PRO A 55 16.94 1.40 -3.14
CA PRO A 55 16.87 -0.06 -3.30
C PRO A 55 16.49 -0.82 -2.01
N ASN A 56 16.52 -0.17 -0.85
CA ASN A 56 16.43 -0.85 0.44
C ASN A 56 15.02 -1.39 0.76
N LYS A 57 13.97 -0.76 0.21
CA LYS A 57 12.56 -1.12 0.38
C LYS A 57 12.19 -1.20 1.86
N THR A 58 12.41 -0.09 2.57
CA THR A 58 12.21 0.03 4.02
C THR A 58 10.75 0.25 4.40
N VAL A 59 9.96 0.83 3.49
CA VAL A 59 8.51 1.00 3.63
C VAL A 59 7.79 -0.12 2.89
N ARG A 60 6.84 -0.77 3.56
CA ARG A 60 5.98 -1.78 2.93
C ARG A 60 4.75 -1.15 2.32
N VAL A 61 4.41 -1.52 1.09
CA VAL A 61 3.21 -0.98 0.41
C VAL A 61 2.19 -2.09 0.23
N PHE A 62 1.00 -1.88 0.77
CA PHE A 62 -0.13 -2.78 0.62
C PHE A 62 -1.19 -2.12 -0.26
N THR A 63 -1.72 -2.87 -1.21
CA THR A 63 -2.74 -2.39 -2.15
C THR A 63 -4.01 -3.20 -1.96
N PHE A 64 -5.14 -2.50 -1.89
CA PHE A 64 -6.46 -3.08 -1.69
C PHE A 64 -7.34 -2.68 -2.87
N SER A 65 -7.71 -3.66 -3.70
CA SER A 65 -8.74 -3.49 -4.73
C SER A 65 -10.11 -3.58 -4.08
N VAL A 66 -10.95 -2.55 -4.17
CA VAL A 66 -12.24 -2.51 -3.46
C VAL A 66 -13.41 -2.38 -4.44
N GLY A 67 -14.42 -3.21 -4.21
CA GLY A 67 -15.66 -3.23 -4.99
C GLY A 67 -15.58 -4.19 -6.17
N GLN A 68 -16.71 -4.34 -6.86
CA GLN A 68 -16.77 -5.06 -8.13
C GLN A 68 -16.49 -4.08 -9.27
N HIS A 69 -15.41 -4.31 -10.00
CA HIS A 69 -14.99 -3.46 -11.11
C HIS A 69 -14.28 -4.28 -12.18
N ASN A 70 -14.20 -3.73 -13.39
CA ASN A 70 -13.45 -4.34 -14.51
C ASN A 70 -12.11 -3.63 -14.78
N TYR A 71 -11.67 -2.74 -13.89
CA TYR A 71 -10.38 -2.07 -14.01
C TYR A 71 -9.21 -3.05 -13.84
N ASP A 72 -8.09 -2.75 -14.49
CA ASP A 72 -6.87 -3.55 -14.35
C ASP A 72 -6.29 -3.43 -12.94
N VAL A 73 -6.02 -4.57 -12.32
CA VAL A 73 -5.41 -4.68 -10.99
C VAL A 73 -3.93 -5.02 -11.05
N THR A 74 -3.39 -5.29 -12.25
CA THR A 74 -1.98 -5.64 -12.45
C THR A 74 -1.04 -4.56 -11.89
N PRO A 75 -1.30 -3.25 -12.05
CA PRO A 75 -0.48 -2.22 -11.44
C PRO A 75 -0.50 -2.27 -9.91
N LEU A 76 -1.65 -2.55 -9.30
CA LEU A 76 -1.78 -2.70 -7.84
C LEU A 76 -0.96 -3.86 -7.29
N GLN A 77 -1.04 -5.00 -7.97
CA GLN A 77 -0.27 -6.19 -7.63
C GLN A 77 1.23 -5.92 -7.75
N TRP A 78 1.64 -5.23 -8.83
CA TRP A 78 3.03 -4.86 -9.05
C TRP A 78 3.55 -3.95 -7.93
N MET A 79 2.80 -2.90 -7.56
CA MET A 79 3.19 -1.96 -6.50
C MET A 79 3.38 -2.66 -5.15
N ALA A 80 2.49 -3.59 -4.79
CA ALA A 80 2.61 -4.36 -3.56
C ALA A 80 3.83 -5.30 -3.59
N CYS A 81 4.01 -6.05 -4.68
CA CYS A 81 5.11 -6.98 -4.86
C CYS A 81 6.48 -6.26 -4.82
N ALA A 82 6.58 -5.17 -5.57
CA ALA A 82 7.77 -4.35 -5.69
C ALA A 82 8.29 -3.81 -4.34
N ASN A 83 7.39 -3.57 -3.38
CA ASN A 83 7.67 -2.93 -2.10
C ASN A 83 7.48 -3.86 -0.89
N LYS A 84 7.63 -5.18 -1.05
CA LYS A 84 7.60 -6.17 0.06
C LYS A 84 6.29 -6.12 0.89
N GLY A 85 5.19 -5.72 0.29
CA GLY A 85 3.87 -5.77 0.92
C GLY A 85 3.01 -6.90 0.36
N TYR A 86 1.72 -6.65 0.23
CA TYR A 86 0.75 -7.64 -0.24
C TYR A 86 -0.46 -6.97 -0.90
N TYR A 87 -1.07 -7.69 -1.83
CA TYR A 87 -2.27 -7.28 -2.54
C TYR A 87 -3.48 -8.01 -1.96
N PHE A 88 -4.58 -7.28 -1.76
CA PHE A 88 -5.84 -7.82 -1.28
C PHE A 88 -6.99 -7.34 -2.17
N GLU A 89 -7.99 -8.20 -2.34
CA GLU A 89 -9.20 -7.85 -3.08
C GLU A 89 -10.41 -7.90 -2.12
N ILE A 90 -11.19 -6.83 -2.08
CA ILE A 90 -12.36 -6.66 -1.21
C ILE A 90 -13.58 -6.47 -2.11
N PRO A 91 -14.21 -7.56 -2.58
CA PRO A 91 -15.33 -7.45 -3.53
C PRO A 91 -16.62 -6.94 -2.87
N SER A 92 -16.79 -7.11 -1.55
CA SER A 92 -17.99 -6.68 -0.83
C SER A 92 -17.76 -6.51 0.68
N ILE A 93 -18.74 -5.92 1.37
CA ILE A 93 -18.72 -5.70 2.83
C ILE A 93 -18.47 -7.01 3.61
N GLY A 94 -18.96 -8.15 3.11
CA GLY A 94 -18.74 -9.45 3.75
C GLY A 94 -17.28 -9.91 3.77
N ALA A 95 -16.47 -9.46 2.81
CA ALA A 95 -15.05 -9.79 2.70
C ALA A 95 -14.15 -8.85 3.53
N ILE A 96 -14.65 -7.68 3.95
CA ILE A 96 -13.88 -6.68 4.71
C ILE A 96 -13.33 -7.29 5.99
N ARG A 97 -14.12 -8.09 6.72
CA ARG A 97 -13.73 -8.63 8.02
C ARG A 97 -12.55 -9.61 7.95
N ILE A 98 -12.40 -10.32 6.83
CA ILE A 98 -11.34 -11.31 6.63
C ILE A 98 -10.07 -10.60 6.13
N ASN A 99 -10.20 -9.77 5.09
CA ASN A 99 -9.03 -9.20 4.42
C ASN A 99 -8.37 -8.05 5.18
N THR A 100 -9.06 -7.47 6.18
CA THR A 100 -8.47 -6.47 7.07
C THR A 100 -7.66 -7.08 8.21
N GLN A 101 -7.67 -8.40 8.42
CA GLN A 101 -6.86 -9.04 9.48
C GLN A 101 -5.60 -9.71 8.93
N GLU A 102 -5.60 -10.16 7.67
CA GLU A 102 -4.50 -10.92 7.07
C GLU A 102 -3.20 -10.11 6.84
N TYR A 103 -3.25 -8.77 6.84
CA TYR A 103 -2.00 -7.98 6.76
C TYR A 103 -1.06 -8.22 7.94
N LEU A 104 -1.60 -8.67 9.09
CA LEU A 104 -0.81 -9.02 10.28
C LEU A 104 0.12 -10.21 10.03
N ASP A 105 -0.27 -11.17 9.18
CA ASP A 105 0.57 -12.33 8.85
C ASP A 105 1.82 -11.90 8.09
N VAL A 106 1.70 -10.88 7.23
CA VAL A 106 2.83 -10.31 6.48
C VAL A 106 3.77 -9.54 7.40
N LEU A 107 3.23 -8.82 8.38
CA LEU A 107 4.00 -8.11 9.39
C LEU A 107 4.67 -9.07 10.39
N GLY A 108 4.11 -10.26 10.61
CA GLY A 108 4.65 -11.29 11.50
C GLY A 108 5.91 -12.00 10.98
N ARG A 109 6.15 -12.01 9.66
CA ARG A 109 7.26 -12.78 9.05
C ARG A 109 8.65 -12.51 9.65
N PRO A 110 9.07 -11.24 9.88
CA PRO A 110 10.36 -10.97 10.52
C PRO A 110 10.42 -11.42 11.98
N MET A 111 9.29 -11.46 12.68
CA MET A 111 9.25 -11.89 14.08
C MET A 111 9.50 -13.40 14.21
N VAL A 112 9.03 -14.21 13.26
CA VAL A 112 9.23 -15.66 13.26
C VAL A 112 10.68 -16.05 12.93
N LEU A 113 11.40 -15.22 12.18
CA LEU A 113 12.82 -15.46 11.84
C LEU A 113 13.80 -15.01 12.93
N ALA A 114 13.32 -14.28 13.93
CA ALA A 114 14.12 -13.77 15.04
C ALA A 114 14.05 -14.67 16.30
N GLY A 115 13.24 -15.73 16.27
CA GLY A 115 13.15 -16.76 17.31
C GLY A 115 13.95 -18.00 16.95
#